data_AF-A0A0B7H1N0-F1
#
_entry.id   AF-A0A0B7H1N0-F1
#
_cell.length_a   1.000
_cell.length_b   1.000
_cell.length_c   1.000
_cell.angle_alpha   90.00
_cell.angle_beta   90.00
_cell.angle_gamma   90.00
#
_symmetry.space_group_name_H-M   'P 1'
#
loop_
_entity.id
_entity.type
_entity.pdbx_description
1 polymer ?
#
loop_
_entity_poly.entity_id
_entity_poly.type
_entity_poly.pdbx_seq_one_letter_code
_entity_poly.pdbx_strand_id
1 'polypeptide(L)' 'MENGLLTYKQMEELIGKYIEFFNNERIQKKLGWKSPVDFRNAGCLKK' A
#
# COMPACT_ATOMS: atom_id res chain seq x y z
N MET A 1 -5.62 -8.92 -21.38
CA MET A 1 -7.04 -8.51 -21.49
C MET A 1 -7.23 -8.09 -22.94
N GLU A 2 -8.04 -8.82 -23.68
CA GLU A 2 -8.11 -8.68 -25.14
C GLU A 2 -8.96 -7.46 -25.58
N ASN A 3 -9.85 -6.97 -24.69
CA ASN A 3 -10.88 -5.96 -25.02
C ASN A 3 -10.87 -4.73 -24.10
N GLY A 4 -9.90 -4.61 -23.18
CA GLY A 4 -9.80 -3.50 -22.21
C GLY A 4 -10.91 -3.43 -21.13
N LEU A 5 -11.95 -4.24 -21.22
CA LEU A 5 -13.05 -4.33 -20.24
C LEU A 5 -12.83 -5.45 -19.24
N LEU A 6 -13.05 -5.15 -17.96
CA LEU A 6 -13.02 -6.10 -16.86
C LEU A 6 -14.38 -6.79 -16.72
N THR A 7 -14.38 -8.08 -16.37
CA THR A 7 -15.59 -8.70 -15.82
C THR A 7 -15.90 -8.11 -14.44
N TYR A 8 -17.17 -8.15 -14.02
CA TYR A 8 -17.56 -7.68 -12.69
C TYR A 8 -16.70 -8.30 -11.58
N LYS A 9 -16.46 -9.62 -11.65
CA LYS A 9 -15.64 -10.35 -10.67
C LYS A 9 -14.20 -9.84 -10.62
N GLN A 10 -13.59 -9.58 -11.78
CA GLN A 10 -12.23 -9.04 -11.84
C GLN A 10 -12.16 -7.61 -11.31
N MET A 11 -13.17 -6.79 -11.58
CA MET A 11 -13.29 -5.44 -11.04
C MET A 11 -13.40 -5.48 -9.50
N GLU A 12 -14.30 -6.32 -8.98
CA GLU A 12 -14.50 -6.51 -7.54
C GLU A 12 -13.20 -6.94 -6.84
N GLU A 13 -12.49 -7.92 -7.42
CA GLU A 13 -11.21 -8.39 -6.88
C GLU A 13 -10.13 -7.29 -6.89
N LEU A 14 -10.05 -6.49 -7.96
CA LEU A 14 -9.09 -5.38 -8.05
C LEU A 14 -9.38 -4.28 -7.04
N ILE A 15 -10.65 -3.91 -6.86
CA ILE A 15 -11.06 -2.93 -5.85
C ILE A 15 -10.74 -3.44 -4.45
N GLY A 16 -11.03 -4.72 -4.16
CA GLY A 16 -10.69 -5.34 -2.88
C GLY A 16 -9.19 -5.27 -2.58
N LYS A 17 -8.35 -5.65 -3.56
CA LYS A 17 -6.89 -5.55 -3.45
C LYS A 17 -6.41 -4.12 -3.22
N TYR A 18 -7.02 -3.14 -3.89
CA TYR A 18 -6.68 -1.74 -3.70
C TYR A 18 -6.99 -1.26 -2.28
N ILE A 19 -8.18 -1.58 -1.76
CA ILE A 19 -8.60 -1.22 -0.41
C ILE A 19 -7.66 -1.85 0.63
N GLU A 20 -7.37 -3.15 0.48
CA GLU A 20 -6.48 -3.90 1.36
C GLU A 20 -5.08 -3.28 1.43
N PHE A 21 -4.50 -2.96 0.27
CA PHE A 21 -3.21 -2.29 0.19
C PHE A 21 -3.21 -0.95 0.95
N PHE A 22 -4.25 -0.13 0.80
CA PHE A 22 -4.32 1.17 1.46
C PHE A 22 -4.53 1.06 2.97
N ASN A 23 -5.31 0.08 3.42
CA ASN A 23 -5.62 -0.12 4.83
C ASN A 23 -4.44 -0.75 5.58
N ASN A 24 -3.80 -1.77 5.01
CA ASN A 24 -2.88 -2.63 5.75
C ASN A 24 -1.42 -2.45 5.33
N GLU A 25 -1.13 -2.21 4.05
CA GLU A 25 0.25 -2.25 3.54
C GLU A 25 0.87 -0.86 3.34
N ARG A 26 0.08 0.17 3.01
CA ARG A 26 0.57 1.48 2.58
C ARG A 26 1.46 2.15 3.62
N ILE A 27 1.04 2.15 4.89
CA ILE A 27 1.81 2.77 5.97
C ILE A 27 3.13 2.01 6.16
N GLN A 28 3.08 0.68 6.16
CA GLN A 28 4.28 -0.16 6.32
C GLN A 28 5.28 0.09 5.17
N LYS A 29 4.81 0.12 3.93
CA LYS A 29 5.63 0.44 2.75
C LYS A 29 6.22 1.84 2.81
N LYS A 30 5.44 2.85 3.23
CA LYS A 30 5.92 4.24 3.39
C LYS A 30 6.99 4.37 4.48
N LEU A 31 6.84 3.61 5.57
CA LEU A 31 7.81 3.60 6.66
C LEU A 31 9.06 2.74 6.33
N GLY A 32 9.12 2.10 5.16
CA GLY A 32 10.18 1.15 4.83
C GLY A 32 10.20 -0.03 5.80
N TRP A 33 9.02 -0.49 6.22
CA TRP A 33 8.80 -1.56 7.19
C TRP A 33 9.36 -1.27 8.59
N LYS A 34 9.65 0.00 8.88
CA LYS A 34 10.04 0.44 10.22
C LYS A 34 8.80 0.75 11.04
N SER A 35 8.88 0.56 12.35
CA SER A 35 7.86 1.11 13.25
C SER A 35 7.82 2.64 13.13
N PRO A 36 6.71 3.31 13.47
CA PRO A 36 6.63 4.78 13.44
C PRO A 36 7.73 5.47 14.26
N VAL A 37 8.19 4.83 15.34
CA VAL A 37 9.31 5.32 16.17
C VAL A 37 10.63 5.17 15.43
N ASP A 38 10.91 3.99 14.87
CA ASP A 38 12.13 3.71 14.13
C ASP A 38 12.26 4.56 12.86
N PHE A 39 11.14 4.82 12.16
CA PHE A 39 11.11 5.71 11.00
C PHE A 39 11.47 7.14 11.37
N ARG A 40 10.92 7.64 12.48
CA ARG A 40 11.22 8.98 12.99
C ARG A 40 12.69 9.11 13.38
N ASN A 41 13.22 8.10 14.06
CA ASN A 41 14.61 8.07 14.51
C ASN A 41 15.59 7.91 13.34
N ALA A 42 15.24 7.14 12.31
CA ALA A 42 16.04 7.00 11.09
C ALA A 42 16.13 8.29 10.26
N GLY A 43 15.12 9.16 10.35
CA GLY A 43 15.16 10.50 9.73
C GLY A 43 15.87 11.57 10.57
N CYS A 44 16.20 11.29 11.83
CA CYS A 44 16.65 12.28 12.81
C CYS A 44 18.09 12.05 13.30
N LEU A 45 19.03 11.85 12.36
CA LEU A 45 20.46 12.11 12.56
C LEU A 45 21.02 13.01 11.45
N LYS A 46 20.25 14.04 11.09
CA LYS A 46 20.74 15.24 10.39
C LYS A 46 20.02 16.47 10.95
N LYS A 47 20.33 16.81 12.19
CA LYS A 47 20.22 18.18 12.70
C LYS A 47 21.41 18.44 13.60
#